data_AF-A0A3M6FZ52-F1
#
_entry.id   AF-A0A3M6FZ52-F1
#
_cell.length_a   1.000
_cell.length_b   1.000
_cell.length_c   1.000
_cell.angle_alpha   90.00
_cell.angle_beta   90.00
_cell.angle_gamma   90.00
#
_symmetry.space_group_name_H-M   'P 1'
#
loop_
_entity.id
_entity.type
_entity.pdbx_description
1 polymer ?
#
loop_
_entity_poly.entity_id
_entity_poly.type
_entity_poly.pdbx_seq_one_letter_code
_entity_poly.pdbx_strand_id
1 'polypeptide(L)'
;FSLMDHQPAGIKHLLQRTSALLADDMGLGKTRQAVVAAGIRAQGKPVLVIVLNSLIINWQREILMVFPQAQIAMQTFDANAGWIIVNYERLGDFVMHANRFAVMVIDEAHRLKEPTAAWTRHGFDIAAQVQNRYLLTGTPVLNREAELHTLLRLSGHP
;
A
#
# COMPACT_ATOMS: atom_id res chain seq x y z
N PHE A 1 -1.19 -25.76 2.59
CA PHE A 1 -1.99 -24.86 1.72
C PHE A 1 -1.31 -24.79 0.38
N SER A 2 -1.93 -25.37 -0.65
CA SER A 2 -1.38 -25.36 -2.01
C SER A 2 -1.54 -23.95 -2.58
N LEU A 3 -0.43 -23.22 -2.61
CA LEU A 3 -0.32 -21.96 -3.35
C LEU A 3 -0.38 -22.30 -4.83
N MET A 4 -1.27 -21.68 -5.60
CA MET A 4 -1.31 -21.87 -7.05
C MET A 4 0.00 -21.36 -7.67
N ASP A 5 0.50 -22.05 -8.70
CA ASP A 5 1.88 -22.00 -9.21
C ASP A 5 2.40 -20.61 -9.67
N HIS A 6 1.55 -19.58 -9.76
CA HIS A 6 1.91 -18.22 -10.17
C HIS A 6 2.18 -17.25 -9.01
N GLN A 7 1.78 -17.57 -7.77
CA GLN A 7 1.95 -16.70 -6.61
C GLN A 7 3.40 -16.50 -6.11
N PRO A 8 4.35 -17.46 -6.27
CA PRO A 8 5.73 -17.25 -5.82
C PRO A 8 6.47 -16.13 -6.57
N ALA A 9 6.17 -15.93 -7.85
CA ALA A 9 6.84 -14.94 -8.69
C ALA A 9 6.48 -13.50 -8.29
N GLY A 10 5.20 -13.22 -8.04
CA GLY A 10 4.73 -11.91 -7.57
C GLY A 10 5.31 -11.54 -6.21
N ILE A 11 5.33 -12.48 -5.26
CA ILE A 11 5.91 -12.26 -3.93
C ILE A 11 7.42 -12.02 -4.02
N LYS A 12 8.15 -12.80 -4.85
CA LYS A 12 9.58 -12.59 -5.07
C LYS A 12 9.88 -11.24 -5.73
N HIS A 13 9.03 -10.80 -6.67
CA HIS A 13 9.14 -9.48 -7.29
C HIS A 13 8.94 -8.34 -6.28
N LEU A 14 7.94 -8.45 -5.40
CA LEU A 14 7.70 -7.50 -4.30
C LEU A 14 8.86 -7.45 -3.30
N LEU A 15 9.46 -8.59 -2.98
CA LEU A 15 10.57 -8.67 -2.02
C LEU A 15 11.91 -8.19 -2.59
N GLN A 16 12.06 -8.19 -3.93
CA GLN A 16 13.28 -7.78 -4.61
C GLN A 16 13.34 -6.27 -4.92
N ARG A 17 12.22 -5.52 -4.83
CA ARG A 17 12.18 -4.08 -5.15
C ARG A 17 11.58 -3.27 -4.00
N THR A 18 12.18 -2.12 -3.69
CA THR A 18 11.70 -1.16 -2.68
C THR A 18 10.40 -0.47 -3.12
N SER A 19 10.13 -0.44 -4.42
CA SER A 19 8.88 -0.02 -5.02
C SER A 19 8.40 -1.09 -6.00
N ALA A 20 7.18 -1.56 -5.80
CA ALA A 20 6.60 -2.58 -6.66
C ALA A 20 5.18 -2.19 -7.04
N LEU A 21 4.97 -2.08 -8.34
CA LEU A 21 3.66 -1.88 -8.95
C LEU A 21 3.08 -3.27 -9.24
N LEU A 22 2.03 -3.64 -8.52
CA LEU A 22 1.21 -4.80 -8.88
C LEU A 22 0.05 -4.32 -9.74
N ALA A 23 0.23 -4.45 -11.06
CA ALA A 23 -0.77 -4.11 -12.08
C ALA A 23 -1.44 -5.35 -12.70
N ASP A 24 -1.53 -6.45 -11.94
CA ASP A 24 -2.19 -7.67 -12.43
C ASP A 24 -3.70 -7.46 -12.61
N ASP A 25 -4.41 -8.38 -13.28
CA ASP A 25 -5.86 -8.32 -13.47
C ASP A 25 -6.65 -8.52 -12.15
N MET A 26 -7.81 -7.85 -12.01
CA MET A 26 -8.74 -8.02 -10.88
C MET A 26 -9.07 -9.52 -10.65
N GLY A 27 -8.95 -10.00 -9.41
CA GLY A 27 -9.29 -11.39 -9.04
C GLY A 27 -8.09 -12.32 -8.74
N LEU A 28 -6.85 -11.90 -8.99
CA LEU A 28 -5.64 -12.72 -8.81
C LEU A 28 -5.02 -12.71 -7.39
N GLY A 29 -5.69 -12.12 -6.40
CA GLY A 29 -5.23 -12.13 -5.00
C GLY A 29 -4.15 -11.09 -4.65
N LYS A 30 -4.05 -9.98 -5.40
CA LYS A 30 -3.12 -8.87 -5.15
C LYS A 30 -3.12 -8.37 -3.71
N THR A 31 -4.30 -8.18 -3.12
CA THR A 31 -4.44 -7.75 -1.72
C THR A 31 -3.70 -8.71 -0.79
N ARG A 32 -3.92 -10.02 -0.94
CA ARG A 32 -3.28 -11.03 -0.09
C ARG A 32 -1.77 -11.09 -0.29
N GLN A 33 -1.29 -10.99 -1.53
CA GLN A 33 0.14 -10.92 -1.83
C GLN A 33 0.79 -9.67 -1.20
N ALA A 34 0.14 -8.51 -1.31
CA ALA A 34 0.59 -7.26 -0.72
C ALA A 34 0.64 -7.35 0.81
N VAL A 35 -0.39 -7.94 1.44
CA VAL A 35 -0.40 -8.19 2.89
C VAL A 35 0.78 -9.08 3.29
N VAL A 36 1.00 -10.21 2.62
CA VAL A 36 2.13 -11.10 2.94
C VAL A 36 3.47 -10.37 2.79
N ALA A 37 3.69 -9.71 1.65
CA ALA A 37 4.94 -9.01 1.39
C ALA A 37 5.17 -7.83 2.36
N ALA A 38 4.12 -7.08 2.71
CA ALA A 38 4.22 -5.96 3.63
C ALA A 38 4.51 -6.43 5.05
N GLY A 39 3.82 -7.48 5.53
CA GLY A 39 4.06 -8.04 6.86
C GLY A 39 5.48 -8.56 7.02
N ILE A 40 6.01 -9.28 6.02
CA ILE A 40 7.40 -9.76 6.02
C ILE A 40 8.39 -8.59 6.01
N ARG A 41 8.15 -7.61 5.14
CA ARG A 41 9.06 -6.46 4.96
C ARG A 41 9.08 -5.52 6.16
N ALA A 42 7.98 -5.43 6.89
CA ALA A 42 7.82 -4.51 8.00
C ALA A 42 8.72 -4.84 9.20
N GLN A 43 9.16 -6.09 9.36
CA GLN A 43 10.08 -6.52 10.42
C GLN A 43 9.65 -6.03 11.83
N GLY A 44 8.35 -6.05 12.12
CA GLY A 44 7.77 -5.62 13.41
C GLY A 44 7.48 -4.12 13.54
N LYS A 45 7.77 -3.29 12.53
CA LYS A 45 7.33 -1.88 12.48
C LYS A 45 5.95 -1.76 11.84
N PRO A 46 5.21 -0.65 12.06
CA PRO A 46 3.88 -0.46 11.48
C PRO A 46 3.85 -0.43 9.94
N VAL A 47 2.81 -1.02 9.37
CA VAL A 47 2.45 -0.92 7.95
C VAL A 47 1.28 0.06 7.79
N LEU A 48 1.42 1.04 6.90
CA LEU A 48 0.34 1.92 6.49
C LEU A 48 -0.33 1.37 5.23
N VAL A 49 -1.64 1.20 5.26
CA VAL A 49 -2.46 0.71 4.14
C VAL A 49 -3.47 1.79 3.77
N ILE A 50 -3.37 2.32 2.57
CA ILE A 50 -4.19 3.42 2.05
C ILE A 50 -5.18 2.85 1.03
N VAL A 51 -6.47 3.01 1.29
CA VAL A 51 -7.53 2.36 0.53
C VAL A 51 -8.71 3.29 0.27
N LEU A 52 -9.63 2.89 -0.60
CA LEU A 52 -10.95 3.53 -0.65
C LEU A 52 -11.72 3.27 0.65
N ASN A 53 -12.57 4.20 1.05
CA ASN A 53 -13.35 4.08 2.29
C ASN A 53 -14.19 2.77 2.35
N SER A 54 -14.73 2.35 1.20
CA SER A 54 -15.49 1.09 1.08
C SER A 54 -14.64 -0.18 1.26
N LEU A 55 -13.31 -0.08 1.13
CA LEU A 55 -12.40 -1.23 1.15
C LEU A 55 -11.72 -1.44 2.51
N ILE A 56 -11.90 -0.54 3.49
CA ILE A 56 -11.28 -0.63 4.82
C ILE A 56 -11.57 -1.99 5.48
N ILE A 57 -12.86 -2.37 5.53
CA ILE A 57 -13.30 -3.61 6.17
C ILE A 57 -12.80 -4.83 5.39
N ASN A 58 -12.73 -4.75 4.07
CA ASN A 58 -12.21 -5.84 3.24
C ASN A 58 -10.72 -6.09 3.53
N TRP A 59 -9.92 -5.03 3.56
CA TRP A 59 -8.51 -5.11 3.90
C TRP A 59 -8.25 -5.62 5.31
N GLN A 60 -9.06 -5.19 6.28
CA GLN A 60 -8.98 -5.72 7.64
C GLN A 60 -9.16 -7.25 7.66
N ARG A 61 -10.19 -7.76 6.95
CA ARG A 61 -10.42 -9.21 6.86
C ARG A 61 -9.25 -9.93 6.20
N GLU A 62 -8.72 -9.40 5.10
CA GLU A 62 -7.56 -9.98 4.40
C GLU A 62 -6.31 -10.03 5.28
N ILE A 63 -6.04 -8.96 6.03
CA ILE A 63 -4.93 -8.92 7.00
C ILE A 63 -5.13 -9.99 8.07
N LEU A 64 -6.32 -10.10 8.68
CA LEU A 64 -6.59 -11.09 9.71
C LEU A 64 -6.60 -12.54 9.18
N MET A 65 -6.93 -12.76 7.91
CA MET A 65 -6.83 -14.08 7.27
C MET A 65 -5.38 -14.53 7.04
N VAL A 66 -4.42 -13.60 6.96
CA VAL A 66 -2.99 -13.90 6.80
C VAL A 66 -2.26 -13.87 8.15
N PHE A 67 -2.60 -12.89 9.00
CA PHE A 67 -2.02 -12.65 10.31
C PHE A 67 -3.15 -12.56 11.37
N PRO A 68 -3.63 -13.71 11.88
CA PRO A 68 -4.79 -13.74 12.78
C PRO A 68 -4.63 -12.96 14.09
N GLN A 69 -3.38 -12.71 14.50
CA GLN A 69 -3.04 -11.96 15.72
C GLN A 69 -2.60 -10.51 15.43
N ALA A 70 -2.83 -10.01 14.20
CA ALA A 70 -2.47 -8.65 13.83
C ALA A 70 -3.27 -7.62 14.66
N GLN A 71 -2.56 -6.67 15.25
CA GLN A 71 -3.16 -5.48 15.84
C GLN A 71 -3.36 -4.44 14.74
N ILE A 72 -4.62 -4.06 14.51
CA ILE A 72 -5.04 -3.20 13.39
C ILE A 72 -5.73 -1.95 13.94
N ALA A 73 -5.20 -0.77 13.62
CA ALA A 73 -5.90 0.51 13.80
C ALA A 73 -6.55 0.94 12.47
N MET A 74 -7.74 1.53 12.55
CA MET A 74 -8.48 2.00 11.38
C MET A 74 -8.73 3.49 11.50
N GLN A 75 -8.38 4.26 10.47
CA GLN A 75 -8.60 5.70 10.35
C GLN A 75 -7.93 6.56 11.45
N THR A 76 -7.12 5.97 12.32
CA THR A 76 -6.37 6.67 13.37
C THR A 76 -4.96 6.11 13.48
N PHE A 77 -4.02 6.94 13.92
CA PHE A 77 -2.69 6.48 14.29
C PHE A 77 -2.74 5.82 15.67
N ASP A 78 -2.12 4.65 15.79
CA ASP A 78 -1.85 3.96 17.05
C ASP A 78 -0.42 3.42 16.97
N ALA A 79 0.43 3.82 17.92
CA ALA A 79 1.83 3.41 17.96
C ALA A 79 2.01 1.92 18.28
N ASN A 80 1.00 1.27 18.85
CA ASN A 80 1.03 -0.15 19.17
C ASN A 80 0.50 -1.01 18.02
N ALA A 81 -0.25 -0.43 17.07
CA ALA A 81 -0.79 -1.19 15.95
C ALA A 81 0.31 -1.58 14.96
N GLY A 82 0.39 -2.87 14.63
CA GLY A 82 1.25 -3.36 13.56
C GLY A 82 0.75 -3.00 12.15
N TRP A 83 -0.55 -2.72 12.03
CA TRP A 83 -1.21 -2.36 10.78
C TRP A 83 -2.12 -1.16 10.98
N ILE A 84 -2.07 -0.21 10.06
CA ILE A 84 -2.91 0.98 10.07
C ILE A 84 -3.61 1.08 8.72
N ILE A 85 -4.94 1.05 8.71
CA ILE A 85 -5.75 1.16 7.50
C ILE A 85 -6.43 2.52 7.46
N VAL A 86 -6.10 3.33 6.46
CA VAL A 86 -6.59 4.71 6.31
C VAL A 86 -7.21 4.90 4.92
N ASN A 87 -8.19 5.79 4.82
CA ASN A 87 -8.67 6.23 3.51
C ASN A 87 -7.87 7.43 3.00
N TYR A 88 -8.04 7.78 1.72
CA TYR A 88 -7.31 8.89 1.11
C TYR A 88 -7.56 10.25 1.78
N GLU A 89 -8.80 10.52 2.21
CA GLU A 89 -9.20 11.82 2.76
C GLU A 89 -8.51 12.13 4.09
N ARG A 90 -8.16 11.11 4.87
CA ARG A 90 -7.57 11.24 6.20
C ARG A 90 -6.04 11.17 6.25
N LEU A 91 -5.36 11.15 5.09
CA LEU A 91 -3.90 11.05 5.05
C LEU A 91 -3.17 12.18 5.78
N GLY A 92 -3.78 13.36 5.91
CA GLY A 92 -3.21 14.49 6.64
C GLY A 92 -2.86 14.15 8.10
N ASP A 93 -3.68 13.33 8.75
CA ASP A 93 -3.50 12.90 10.15
C ASP A 93 -2.23 12.06 10.35
N PHE A 94 -1.66 11.51 9.27
CA PHE A 94 -0.56 10.55 9.30
C PHE A 94 0.78 11.12 8.83
N VAL A 95 0.79 12.31 8.23
CA VAL A 95 2.01 12.94 7.69
C VAL A 95 3.08 13.10 8.77
N MET A 96 2.68 13.54 9.98
CA MET A 96 3.58 13.72 11.13
C MET A 96 4.18 12.41 11.65
N HIS A 97 3.54 11.28 11.34
CA HIS A 97 3.94 9.95 11.80
C HIS A 97 4.60 9.13 10.68
N ALA A 98 4.82 9.72 9.50
CA ALA A 98 5.26 8.99 8.31
C ALA A 98 6.56 8.21 8.53
N ASN A 99 7.52 8.78 9.25
CA ASN A 99 8.80 8.14 9.58
C ASN A 99 8.70 6.87 10.46
N ARG A 100 7.51 6.57 11.00
CA ARG A 100 7.25 5.36 11.80
C ARG A 100 6.91 4.16 10.92
N PHE A 101 6.40 4.37 9.71
CA PHE A 101 5.98 3.29 8.84
C PHE A 101 7.17 2.66 8.12
N ALA A 102 7.27 1.33 8.17
CA ALA A 102 8.26 0.60 7.39
C ALA A 102 7.81 0.35 5.95
N VAL A 103 6.49 0.18 5.77
CA VAL A 103 5.86 -0.12 4.48
C VAL A 103 4.61 0.74 4.33
N MET A 104 4.44 1.29 3.13
CA MET A 104 3.23 1.98 2.68
C MET A 104 2.63 1.16 1.54
N VAL A 105 1.38 0.77 1.68
CA VAL A 105 0.61 0.07 0.64
C VAL A 105 -0.48 1.02 0.16
N ILE A 106 -0.57 1.24 -1.15
CA ILE A 106 -1.55 2.14 -1.76
C ILE A 106 -2.41 1.31 -2.70
N ASP A 107 -3.68 1.15 -2.34
CA ASP A 107 -4.67 0.48 -3.16
C ASP A 107 -5.40 1.47 -4.06
N GLU A 108 -5.61 1.10 -5.32
CA GLU A 108 -6.05 2.01 -6.38
C GLU A 108 -5.17 3.26 -6.51
N ALA A 109 -3.86 3.05 -6.60
CA ALA A 109 -2.84 4.11 -6.65
C ALA A 109 -3.06 5.15 -7.76
N HIS A 110 -3.80 4.82 -8.82
CA HIS A 110 -4.22 5.74 -9.88
C HIS A 110 -5.04 6.96 -9.35
N ARG A 111 -5.54 6.91 -8.11
CA ARG A 111 -6.21 8.03 -7.43
C ARG A 111 -5.26 9.18 -7.08
N LEU A 112 -3.95 8.94 -6.93
CA LEU A 112 -2.95 9.95 -6.58
C LEU A 112 -2.45 10.76 -7.80
N LYS A 113 -3.34 11.09 -8.74
CA LYS A 113 -2.97 11.73 -10.02
C LYS A 113 -3.11 13.25 -10.05
N GLU A 114 -3.92 13.81 -9.16
CA GLU A 114 -4.19 15.26 -9.15
C GLU A 114 -3.27 15.94 -8.12
N PRO A 115 -2.19 16.62 -8.52
CA PRO A 115 -1.20 17.16 -7.58
C PRO A 115 -1.75 18.29 -6.70
N THR A 116 -2.86 18.90 -7.13
CA THR A 116 -3.54 19.97 -6.38
C THR A 116 -4.42 19.43 -5.25
N ALA A 117 -4.80 18.14 -5.27
CA ALA A 117 -5.61 17.54 -4.23
C ALA A 117 -4.81 17.32 -2.94
N ALA A 118 -5.40 17.69 -1.79
CA ALA A 118 -4.73 17.61 -0.49
C ALA A 118 -4.25 16.19 -0.15
N TRP A 119 -5.06 15.17 -0.42
CA TRP A 119 -4.68 13.76 -0.21
C TRP A 119 -3.50 13.34 -1.08
N THR A 120 -3.36 13.89 -2.29
CA THR A 120 -2.25 13.58 -3.19
C THR A 120 -0.96 14.11 -2.57
N ARG A 121 -0.96 15.36 -2.11
CA ARG A 121 0.17 15.96 -1.41
C ARG A 121 0.56 15.16 -0.16
N HIS A 122 -0.41 14.88 0.72
CA HIS A 122 -0.15 14.10 1.94
C HIS A 122 0.38 12.69 1.62
N GLY A 123 -0.14 12.05 0.57
CA GLY A 123 0.36 10.75 0.10
C GLY A 123 1.83 10.83 -0.32
N PHE A 124 2.22 11.86 -1.07
CA PHE A 124 3.62 12.10 -1.44
C PHE A 124 4.51 12.44 -0.23
N ASP A 125 4.04 13.27 0.70
CA ASP A 125 4.78 13.63 1.91
C ASP A 125 5.08 12.41 2.80
N ILE A 126 4.12 11.48 2.88
CA ILE A 126 4.32 10.19 3.55
C ILE A 126 5.28 9.31 2.75
N ALA A 127 5.06 9.16 1.43
CA ALA A 127 5.88 8.33 0.57
C ALA A 127 7.36 8.72 0.58
N ALA A 128 7.67 10.02 0.71
CA ALA A 128 9.03 10.54 0.82
C ALA A 128 9.78 10.03 2.06
N GLN A 129 9.05 9.65 3.13
CA GLN A 129 9.62 9.20 4.40
C GLN A 129 9.56 7.68 4.59
N VAL A 130 8.79 6.97 3.76
CA VAL A 130 8.62 5.52 3.85
C VAL A 130 9.42 4.82 2.76
N GLN A 131 10.37 3.95 3.15
CA GLN A 131 11.30 3.33 2.22
C GLN A 131 10.66 2.29 1.28
N ASN A 132 9.69 1.52 1.77
CA ASN A 132 9.07 0.43 1.02
C ASN A 132 7.65 0.83 0.64
N ARG A 133 7.36 0.88 -0.66
CA ARG A 133 6.09 1.41 -1.18
C ARG A 133 5.50 0.43 -2.19
N TYR A 134 4.35 -0.15 -1.86
CA TYR A 134 3.65 -1.09 -2.72
C TYR A 134 2.42 -0.41 -3.32
N LEU A 135 2.38 -0.34 -4.64
CA LEU A 135 1.32 0.34 -5.38
C LEU A 135 0.47 -0.74 -6.06
N LEU A 136 -0.81 -0.82 -5.71
CA LEU A 136 -1.75 -1.75 -6.29
C LEU A 136 -2.70 -0.99 -7.20
N THR A 137 -2.91 -1.49 -8.41
CA THR A 137 -3.91 -0.94 -9.31
C THR A 137 -4.56 -2.04 -10.14
N GLY A 138 -5.89 -2.03 -10.21
CA GLY A 138 -6.66 -3.01 -10.99
C GLY A 138 -6.76 -2.69 -12.48
N THR A 139 -6.33 -1.50 -12.90
CA THR A 139 -6.42 -1.03 -14.28
C THR A 139 -5.04 -0.63 -14.78
N PRO A 140 -4.39 -1.41 -15.67
CA PRO A 140 -3.21 -0.94 -16.38
C PRO A 140 -3.67 0.05 -17.47
N VAL A 141 -4.09 1.27 -17.09
CA VAL A 141 -4.27 2.33 -18.09
C VAL A 141 -2.92 3.01 -18.32
N LEU A 142 -2.05 2.29 -19.03
CA LEU A 142 -0.81 2.79 -19.63
C LEU A 142 -1.08 3.83 -20.74
N ASN A 143 -1.99 4.78 -20.52
CA ASN A 143 -2.43 5.70 -21.59
C ASN A 143 -2.40 7.17 -21.20
N ARG A 144 -1.84 7.54 -20.04
CA ARG A 144 -1.58 8.95 -19.70
C ARG A 144 -0.23 9.09 -19.00
N GLU A 145 0.66 9.90 -19.59
CA GLU A 145 1.99 10.23 -19.06
C GLU A 145 1.94 10.66 -17.58
N ALA A 146 0.90 11.36 -17.16
CA ALA A 146 0.70 11.81 -15.77
C ALA A 146 0.63 10.66 -14.75
N GLU A 147 0.04 9.51 -15.09
CA GLU A 147 -0.05 8.36 -14.17
C GLU A 147 1.29 7.65 -14.04
N LEU A 148 2.05 7.54 -15.13
CA LEU A 148 3.41 7.02 -15.10
C LEU A 148 4.33 7.92 -14.25
N HIS A 149 4.22 9.24 -14.40
CA HIS A 149 5.00 10.20 -13.59
C HIS A 149 4.67 10.12 -12.10
N THR A 150 3.39 10.00 -11.72
CA THR A 150 2.99 9.78 -10.33
C THR A 150 3.58 8.49 -9.78
N LEU A 151 3.47 7.39 -10.54
CA LEU A 151 4.02 6.09 -10.12
C LEU A 151 5.55 6.14 -10.00
N LEU A 152 6.25 6.80 -10.93
CA LEU A 152 7.70 6.98 -10.87
C LEU A 152 8.14 7.79 -9.64
N ARG A 153 7.48 8.92 -9.36
CA ARG A 153 7.74 9.72 -8.15
C ARG A 153 7.46 8.94 -6.87
N LEU A 154 6.31 8.25 -6.80
CA LEU A 154 5.99 7.38 -5.66
C LEU A 154 6.91 6.18 -5.56
N SER A 155 7.54 5.74 -6.65
CA SER A 155 8.51 4.64 -6.63
C SER A 155 9.88 5.09 -6.13
N GLY A 156 10.15 6.40 -6.06
CA GLY A 156 11.43 6.98 -5.64
C GLY A 156 12.44 7.14 -6.77
N HIS A 157 12.01 7.07 -8.03
CA HIS A 157 12.80 7.51 -9.16
C HIS A 157 12.66 9.03 -9.35
N PRO A 158 13.77 9.75 -9.63
CA PRO A 158 13.73 11.19 -9.90
C PRO A 158 12.91 11.54 -11.15
#